data_AF-A0A450TKH3-F1
#
_entry.id   AF-A0A450TKH3-F1
#
_cell.length_a   1.000
_cell.length_b   1.000
_cell.length_c   1.000
_cell.angle_alpha   90.00
_cell.angle_beta   90.00
_cell.angle_gamma   90.00
#
_symmetry.space_group_name_H-M   'P 1'
#
loop_
_entity.id
_entity.type
_entity.pdbx_description
1 polymer ?
#
loop_
_entity_poly.entity_id
_entity_poly.type
_entity_poly.pdbx_seq_one_letter_code
_entity_poly.pdbx_strand_id
1 'polypeptide(L)' 'MLTQIDMTRIPACEIGMEKGMEKGMEKGEIAFFTRLLSQKFGPLPPSVEQRINNAHSEELAMWGERVLTAKSLDEVFS' A
#
# COMPACT_ATOMS: atom_id res chain seq x y z
N MET A 1 0.70 -35.13 -28.44
CA MET A 1 -0.11 -34.19 -27.63
C MET A 1 0.77 -33.67 -26.51
N LEU A 2 1.21 -32.41 -26.58
CA LEU A 2 1.89 -31.76 -25.47
C LEU A 2 0.83 -31.55 -24.37
N THR A 3 0.97 -32.25 -23.26
CA THR A 3 0.13 -32.02 -22.07
C THR A 3 0.32 -30.57 -21.65
N GLN A 4 -0.75 -29.78 -21.58
CA GLN A 4 -0.70 -28.46 -20.98
C GLN A 4 -0.12 -28.63 -19.57
N ILE A 5 1.11 -28.17 -19.39
CA ILE A 5 1.72 -28.10 -18.08
C ILE A 5 0.87 -27.09 -17.33
N ASP A 6 0.14 -27.56 -16.33
CA ASP A 6 -0.61 -26.71 -15.43
C ASP A 6 0.41 -25.85 -14.66
N MET A 7 0.56 -24.60 -15.11
CA MET A 7 1.48 -23.61 -14.53
C MET A 7 1.22 -23.38 -13.05
N THR A 8 0.00 -23.65 -12.56
CA THR A 8 -0.35 -23.49 -11.15
C THR A 8 0.30 -24.54 -10.25
N ARG A 9 0.78 -25.67 -10.81
CA ARG A 9 1.45 -26.74 -10.06
C ARG A 9 2.96 -26.54 -9.93
N ILE A 10 3.50 -25.46 -10.49
CA ILE A 10 4.93 -25.13 -10.39
C ILE A 10 5.13 -24.29 -9.13
N PRO A 11 5.89 -24.76 -8.12
CA PRO A 11 6.05 -24.05 -6.84
C PRO A 11 6.59 -22.61 -7.00
N ALA A 12 7.44 -22.39 -8.00
CA ALA A 12 7.96 -21.06 -8.31
C ALA A 12 6.87 -20.08 -8.82
N CYS A 13 5.87 -20.60 -9.55
CA CYS A 13 4.74 -19.79 -10.00
C CYS A 13 3.83 -19.41 -8.82
N GLU A 14 3.54 -20.35 -7.91
CA GLU A 14 2.77 -20.07 -6.69
C GLU A 14 3.43 -18.98 -5.84
N ILE A 15 4.73 -19.13 -5.52
CA ILE A 15 5.50 -18.13 -4.75
C ILE A 15 5.55 -16.78 -5.47
N GLY A 16 5.65 -16.79 -6.81
CA GLY A 16 5.65 -15.57 -7.62
C GLY A 16 4.31 -14.85 -7.58
N MET A 17 3.20 -15.58 -7.64
CA MET A 17 1.85 -15.02 -7.53
C MET A 17 1.58 -14.46 -6.13
N GLU A 18 1.96 -15.18 -5.08
CA GLU A 18 1.81 -14.74 -3.69
C GLU A 18 2.57 -13.43 -3.43
N LYS A 19 3.87 -13.39 -3.76
CA LYS A 19 4.69 -12.17 -3.64
C LYS A 19 4.19 -11.03 -4.51
N GLY A 20 3.63 -11.34 -5.68
CA GLY A 20 3.03 -10.35 -6.57
C GLY A 20 1.78 -9.73 -5.97
N MET A 21 0.94 -10.56 -5.34
CA MET A 21 -0.29 -10.13 -4.69
C MET A 21 0.00 -9.27 -3.46
N GLU A 22 0.93 -9.71 -2.60
CA GLU A 22 1.38 -8.97 -1.42
C GLU A 22 1.90 -7.57 -1.79
N LYS A 23 2.85 -7.50 -2.74
CA LYS A 23 3.36 -6.21 -3.25
C LYS A 23 2.28 -5.35 -3.91
N GLY A 24 1.31 -5.99 -4.56
CA GLY A 24 0.17 -5.30 -5.17
C GLY A 24 -0.72 -4.65 -4.13
N MET A 25 -0.98 -5.35 -3.02
CA MET A 25 -1.74 -4.86 -1.88
C MET A 25 -1.04 -3.71 -1.19
N GLU A 26 0.25 -3.83 -0.85
CA GLU A 26 1.05 -2.75 -0.23
C GLU A 26 1.04 -1.47 -1.09
N LYS A 27 1.31 -1.60 -2.40
CA LYS A 27 1.27 -0.46 -3.32
C LYS A 27 -0.13 0.15 -3.44
N GLY A 28 -1.16 -0.68 -3.39
CA GLY A 28 -2.55 -0.25 -3.41
C GLY A 28 -2.91 0.58 -2.18
N GLU A 29 -2.52 0.12 -0.99
CA GLU A 29 -2.71 0.82 0.28
C GLU A 29 -2.00 2.17 0.28
N ILE A 30 -0.72 2.22 -0.10
CA ILE A 30 0.07 3.46 -0.21
C ILE A 30 -0.59 4.45 -1.17
N ALA A 31 -0.98 3.99 -2.37
CA ALA A 31 -1.59 4.84 -3.39
C ALA A 31 -2.94 5.41 -2.93
N PHE A 32 -3.76 4.56 -2.29
CA PHE A 32 -5.05 4.98 -1.74
C PHE A 32 -4.88 5.98 -0.61
N PHE A 33 -3.98 5.71 0.34
CA PHE A 33 -3.72 6.58 1.48
C PHE A 33 -3.17 7.95 1.04
N THR A 34 -2.22 7.96 0.11
CA THR A 34 -1.69 9.19 -0.51
C THR A 34 -2.81 10.03 -1.13
N ARG A 35 -3.72 9.40 -1.88
CA ARG A 35 -4.87 10.08 -2.49
C ARG A 35 -5.84 10.63 -1.45
N LEU A 36 -6.09 9.89 -0.36
CA LEU A 36 -6.97 10.32 0.72
C LEU A 36 -6.41 11.58 1.41
N LEU A 37 -5.12 11.56 1.76
CA LEU A 37 -4.43 12.70 2.35
C LEU A 37 -4.41 13.90 1.42
N SER A 38 -4.13 13.67 0.13
CA SER A 38 -4.12 14.74 -0.88
C SER A 38 -5.49 15.41 -1.03
N GLN A 39 -6.58 14.64 -0.91
CA GLN A 39 -7.94 15.19 -0.94
C GLN A 39 -8.30 15.95 0.34
N LYS A 40 -7.84 15.50 1.51
CA LYS A 40 -8.17 16.14 2.79
C LYS A 40 -7.34 17.39 3.05
N PHE A 41 -6.04 17.35 2.77
CA PHE A 41 -5.08 18.37 3.16
C PHE A 41 -4.49 19.15 1.98
N GLY A 42 -4.80 18.76 0.74
CA GLY A 42 -4.21 19.34 -0.48
C GLY A 42 -2.89 18.67 -0.86
N PRO A 43 -2.11 19.27 -1.78
CA PRO A 43 -0.85 18.69 -2.27
C PRO A 43 0.10 18.34 -1.13
N LEU A 44 0.60 17.10 -1.14
CA LEU A 44 1.50 16.61 -0.08
C LEU A 44 2.94 17.05 -0.34
N PRO A 45 3.69 17.45 0.70
CA PRO A 45 5.12 17.69 0.58
C PRO A 45 5.86 16.41 0.18
N PRO A 46 6.97 16.50 -0.57
CA PRO A 46 7.77 15.32 -0.95
C PRO A 46 8.24 14.47 0.23
N SER A 47 8.51 15.09 1.39
CA SER A 47 8.88 14.38 2.62
C SER A 47 7.76 13.49 3.15
N VAL A 48 6.51 13.90 3.00
CA VAL A 48 5.33 13.14 3.41
C VAL A 48 5.11 11.97 2.46
N GLU A 49 5.20 12.21 1.15
CA GLU A 49 5.13 11.13 0.16
C GLU A 49 6.21 10.07 0.38
N GLN A 50 7.45 10.49 0.66
CA GLN A 50 8.53 9.55 1.01
C GLN A 50 8.22 8.76 2.28
N ARG A 51 7.67 9.41 3.32
CA ARG A 51 7.30 8.72 4.56
C ARG A 51 6.22 7.66 4.31
N ILE A 52 5.19 7.97 3.53
CA ILE A 52 4.11 7.03 3.19
C ILE A 52 4.65 5.86 2.36
N ASN A 53 5.51 6.13 1.37
CA ASN A 53 6.07 5.08 0.50
C ASN A 53 6.99 4.09 1.24
N ASN A 54 7.54 4.48 2.40
CA ASN A 54 8.37 3.62 3.24
C ASN A 54 7.61 3.02 4.43
N ALA A 55 6.33 3.34 4.59
CA ALA A 55 5.53 2.88 5.70
C ALA A 55 5.11 1.42 5.53
N HIS A 56 5.05 0.68 6.63
CA HIS A 56 4.49 -0.66 6.64
C HIS A 56 2.95 -0.61 6.72
N SER A 57 2.27 -1.68 6.29
CA SER A 57 0.80 -1.75 6.31
C SER A 57 0.18 -1.45 7.69
N GLU A 58 0.85 -1.84 8.78
CA GLU A 58 0.39 -1.54 10.15
C GLU A 58 0.38 -0.02 10.45
N GLU A 59 1.40 0.71 9.98
CA GLU A 59 1.48 2.16 10.14
C GLU A 59 0.40 2.86 9.30
N LEU A 60 0.21 2.41 8.05
CA LEU A 60 -0.82 2.92 7.15
C LEU A 60 -2.23 2.72 7.72
N ALA A 61 -2.49 1.56 8.33
CA ALA A 61 -3.77 1.27 8.99
C ALA A 61 -4.01 2.23 10.17
N MET A 62 -3.01 2.40 11.03
CA MET A 62 -3.08 3.30 12.18
C MET A 62 -3.30 4.76 11.76
N TRP A 63 -2.56 5.24 10.76
CA TRP A 63 -2.74 6.58 10.22
C TRP A 63 -4.09 6.72 9.51
N GLY A 64 -4.58 5.67 8.84
CA GLY A 64 -5.90 5.62 8.21
C GLY A 64 -7.03 5.95 9.18
N GLU A 65 -6.98 5.41 10.40
CA GLU A 65 -7.94 5.74 11.46
C GLU A 65 -7.80 7.21 11.91
N ARG A 66 -6.57 7.69 12.09
CA ARG A 66 -6.30 9.08 12.49
C ARG A 66 -6.74 10.09 11.43
N VAL A 67 -6.67 9.74 10.15
CA VAL A 67 -7.14 10.61 9.05
C VAL A 67 -8.62 10.96 9.20
N LEU A 68 -9.43 10.17 9.89
CA LEU A 68 -10.86 10.49 10.07
C LEU A 68 -11.07 11.72 10.97
N THR A 69 -10.19 11.97 11.94
CA THR A 69 -10.36 13.01 12.96
C THR A 69 -9.30 14.11 12.91
N ALA A 70 -8.11 13.81 12.38
CA ALA A 70 -6.97 14.70 12.35
C ALA A 70 -7.23 15.99 11.56
N LYS A 71 -6.80 17.14 12.09
CA LYS A 71 -6.91 18.46 11.46
C LYS A 71 -5.66 18.87 10.69
N SER A 72 -4.56 18.14 10.84
CA SER A 72 -3.29 18.38 10.16
C SER A 72 -2.59 17.07 9.82
N LEU A 73 -1.58 17.15 8.94
CA LEU A 73 -0.71 16.01 8.64
C LEU A 73 0.08 15.55 9.88
N ASP A 74 0.52 16.48 10.75
CA ASP A 74 1.23 16.13 11.98
C ASP A 74 0.36 15.27 12.92
N GLU A 75 -0.94 15.58 13.03
CA GLU A 75 -1.88 14.78 13.83
C GLU A 75 -2.11 13.37 13.24
N VAL A 76 -1.99 13.21 11.93
CA VAL A 76 -2.07 11.89 11.28
C VAL A 76 -0.85 11.03 11.63
N PHE A 77 0.32 11.65 11.65
CA PHE A 77 1.60 10.96 11.73
C PHE A 77 2.23 10.89 13.13
N SER A 78 1.63 11.54 14.12
CA SER A 78 1.92 11.36 15.55
C SER A 78 1.47 10.00 16.04
#